data_AF-M2R5C7-F1
#
_entry.id   AF-M2R5C7-F1
#
_cell.length_a   1.000
_cell.length_b   1.000
_cell.length_c   1.000
_cell.angle_alpha   90.00
_cell.angle_beta   90.00
_cell.angle_gamma   90.00
#
_symmetry.space_group_name_H-M   'P 1'
#
loop_
_entity.id
_entity.type
_entity.pdbx_description
1 polymer ?
#
loop_
_entity_poly.entity_id
_entity_poly.type
_entity_poly.pdbx_seq_one_letter_code
_entity_poly.pdbx_strand_id
1 'polypeptide(L)'
;MRLLRLDSDKHKWTLESFSREETPIYAILSHTWGSSRDEVQFEDIQGEQKDYDDTSKLGYEKLRFCQEKVVRDGLTYFWIDTCCINKSSSSELQHSLASMFYWYQNSARCYVYLSDVSVHESTEGSDEKWKDAFLRSRWFKRSWTLQELIAPTSIFFFSKEKTFLGNKKELMSTISAVTRIPIRALQGLGVIYFTVDERLSWSQGRSATIPEDAAYSLMGIFGVQLPILYADGDYDERKNIALKTLKKAIAEKKVDDKEPHRVIRIGGASWGDLMRLSENDLQELDSDLQEYQKWLLEELPNQINKLAVWTPLLGELSEAAGVKMKALLEKHGVVYEDLSHLQPKMRPYEQAWACFSDEQLPVQTRVQALVENRWFFTRKNENVFTCITAARTLEDLMIWRKVWGK
;
A
#
# COMPACT_ATOMS: atom_id res chain seq x y z
N MET A 1 -13.68 -0.59 -12.33
CA MET A 1 -12.35 -0.08 -12.70
C MET A 1 -12.03 -0.55 -14.11
N ARG A 2 -11.26 0.22 -14.90
CA ARG A 2 -10.74 -0.27 -16.19
C ARG A 2 -9.27 -0.56 -16.13
N LEU A 3 -8.83 -1.63 -16.76
CA LEU A 3 -7.44 -2.05 -16.83
C LEU A 3 -7.00 -2.19 -18.29
N LEU A 4 -5.72 -1.95 -18.53
CA LEU A 4 -5.04 -2.19 -19.80
C LEU A 4 -4.42 -3.58 -19.82
N ARG A 5 -4.44 -4.22 -20.99
CA ARG A 5 -3.55 -5.33 -21.33
C ARG A 5 -3.12 -5.26 -22.79
N LEU A 6 -1.98 -5.87 -23.09
CA LEU A 6 -1.54 -6.10 -24.47
C LEU A 6 -2.17 -7.41 -24.97
N ASP A 7 -2.95 -7.33 -26.05
CA ASP A 7 -3.32 -8.50 -26.83
C ASP A 7 -2.08 -8.95 -27.61
N SER A 8 -1.45 -10.05 -27.18
CA SER A 8 -0.19 -10.53 -27.77
C SER A 8 -0.35 -10.99 -29.21
N ASP A 9 -1.51 -11.52 -29.58
CA ASP A 9 -1.77 -12.03 -30.94
C ASP A 9 -1.92 -10.88 -31.92
N LYS A 10 -2.57 -9.80 -31.49
CA LYS A 10 -2.82 -8.62 -32.31
C LYS A 10 -1.77 -7.53 -32.16
N HIS A 11 -0.87 -7.69 -31.19
CA HIS A 11 0.13 -6.70 -30.78
C HIS A 11 -0.45 -5.32 -30.46
N LYS A 12 -1.60 -5.30 -29.79
CA LYS A 12 -2.39 -4.08 -29.58
C LYS A 12 -2.90 -3.91 -28.16
N TRP A 13 -3.00 -2.65 -27.75
CA TRP A 13 -3.52 -2.26 -26.45
C TRP A 13 -5.04 -2.37 -26.39
N THR A 14 -5.52 -2.93 -25.27
CA THR A 14 -6.95 -3.13 -25.02
C THR A 14 -7.33 -2.68 -23.62
N LEU A 15 -8.48 -2.02 -23.51
CA LEU A 15 -9.10 -1.64 -22.24
C LEU A 15 -10.23 -2.62 -21.91
N GLU A 16 -10.21 -3.14 -20.68
CA GLU A 16 -11.26 -4.01 -20.15
C GLU A 16 -11.83 -3.45 -18.85
N SER A 17 -13.15 -3.52 -18.71
CA SER A 17 -13.88 -3.01 -17.55
C SER A 17 -14.18 -4.14 -16.58
N PHE A 18 -13.89 -3.92 -15.31
CA PHE A 18 -14.11 -4.87 -14.22
C PHE A 18 -14.97 -4.26 -13.12
N SER A 19 -15.90 -5.07 -12.59
CA SER A 19 -16.54 -4.80 -11.30
C SER A 19 -15.53 -4.97 -10.15
N ARG A 20 -15.89 -4.55 -8.93
CA ARG A 20 -14.98 -4.65 -7.79
C ARG A 20 -14.68 -6.11 -7.44
N GLU A 21 -15.67 -6.98 -7.56
CA GLU A 21 -15.61 -8.39 -7.17
C GLU A 21 -14.77 -9.22 -8.15
N GLU A 22 -14.71 -8.78 -9.41
CA GLU A 22 -14.08 -9.44 -10.55
C GLU A 22 -12.75 -8.77 -10.98
N THR A 23 -12.28 -7.76 -10.25
CA THR A 23 -11.03 -7.08 -10.60
C THR A 23 -9.85 -8.08 -10.49
N PRO A 24 -9.13 -8.36 -11.59
CA PRO A 24 -8.00 -9.30 -11.58
C PRO A 24 -6.82 -8.72 -10.81
N ILE A 25 -5.74 -9.49 -10.60
CA ILE A 25 -4.48 -8.90 -10.13
C ILE A 25 -3.90 -8.01 -11.23
N TYR A 26 -3.50 -6.79 -10.83
CA TYR A 26 -2.93 -5.80 -11.73
C TYR A 26 -1.72 -5.08 -11.14
N ALA A 27 -0.89 -4.53 -12.03
CA ALA A 27 0.09 -3.50 -11.68
C ALA A 27 -0.49 -2.10 -11.88
N ILE A 28 0.12 -1.09 -11.27
CA ILE A 28 -0.28 0.30 -11.43
C ILE A 28 0.94 1.15 -11.78
N LEU A 29 0.80 2.07 -12.72
CA LEU A 29 1.85 3.03 -13.07
C LEU A 29 1.60 4.34 -12.35
N SER A 30 2.55 4.74 -11.51
CA SER A 30 2.65 6.08 -10.97
C SER A 30 3.70 6.86 -11.76
N HIS A 31 3.35 8.06 -12.21
CA HIS A 31 4.25 8.86 -13.03
C HIS A 31 3.87 10.34 -12.98
N THR A 32 4.76 11.23 -13.43
CA THR A 32 4.42 12.64 -13.63
C THR A 32 3.97 12.89 -15.05
N TRP A 33 2.84 13.56 -15.23
CA TRP A 33 2.36 13.97 -16.55
C TRP A 33 3.31 15.01 -17.17
N GLY A 34 3.56 14.86 -18.47
CA GLY A 34 4.14 15.86 -19.36
C GLY A 34 3.06 16.78 -19.91
N SER A 35 3.21 17.23 -21.16
CA SER A 35 2.17 17.99 -21.83
C SER A 35 0.97 17.09 -22.16
N SER A 36 -0.26 17.62 -22.09
CA SER A 36 -1.48 16.84 -22.40
C SER A 36 -1.47 16.22 -23.80
N ARG A 37 -0.84 16.90 -24.77
CA ARG A 37 -0.66 16.41 -26.15
C ARG A 37 0.28 15.20 -26.25
N ASP A 38 1.17 15.05 -25.28
CA ASP A 38 2.18 14.00 -25.26
C ASP A 38 1.71 12.77 -24.47
N GLU A 39 0.63 12.88 -23.68
CA GLU A 39 0.08 11.78 -22.89
C GLU A 39 -0.96 10.98 -23.68
N VAL A 40 -0.94 9.65 -23.49
CA VAL A 40 -2.00 8.76 -24.00
C VAL A 40 -3.21 8.91 -23.09
N GLN A 41 -4.33 9.34 -23.67
CA GLN A 41 -5.63 9.50 -23.02
C GLN A 41 -6.51 8.28 -23.29
N PHE A 42 -7.66 8.25 -22.62
CA PHE A 42 -8.64 7.18 -22.76
C PHE A 42 -9.18 7.06 -24.20
N GLU A 43 -9.45 8.18 -24.85
CA GLU A 43 -9.98 8.26 -26.21
C GLU A 43 -9.00 7.71 -27.25
N ASP A 44 -7.69 7.75 -26.96
CA ASP A 44 -6.67 7.18 -27.86
C ASP A 44 -6.79 5.64 -27.92
N ILE A 45 -7.25 4.99 -26.84
CA ILE A 45 -7.31 3.51 -26.74
C ILE A 45 -8.72 2.95 -26.98
N GLN A 46 -9.79 3.70 -26.64
CA GLN A 46 -11.17 3.19 -26.60
C GLN A 46 -11.73 2.74 -27.97
N GLY A 47 -11.31 3.37 -29.08
CA GLY A 47 -11.96 3.21 -30.38
C GLY A 47 -11.30 2.22 -31.34
N GLU A 48 -9.99 2.04 -31.24
CA GLU A 48 -9.21 1.14 -32.07
C GLU A 48 -8.19 0.46 -31.16
N GLN A 49 -8.09 -0.87 -31.24
CA GLN A 49 -6.97 -1.56 -30.63
C GLN A 49 -5.67 -0.93 -31.18
N LYS A 50 -4.98 -0.12 -30.35
CA LYS A 50 -3.83 0.69 -30.77
C LYS A 50 -2.56 -0.13 -30.79
N ASP A 51 -1.81 0.02 -31.87
CA ASP A 51 -0.58 -0.73 -32.08
C ASP A 51 0.44 -0.43 -30.98
N TYR A 52 1.08 -1.48 -30.48
CA TYR A 52 2.14 -1.38 -29.48
C TYR A 52 3.28 -0.45 -29.93
N ASP A 53 3.56 -0.41 -31.23
CA ASP A 53 4.62 0.37 -31.87
C ASP A 53 4.23 1.83 -32.16
N ASP A 54 3.07 2.31 -31.71
CA ASP A 54 2.67 3.70 -31.92
C ASP A 54 3.64 4.68 -31.23
N THR A 55 4.21 5.59 -32.02
CA THR A 55 5.14 6.64 -31.56
C THR A 55 4.58 8.05 -31.73
N SER A 56 3.28 8.19 -32.00
CA SER A 56 2.62 9.50 -32.21
C SER A 56 2.59 10.36 -30.95
N LYS A 57 2.66 9.75 -29.77
CA LYS A 57 2.75 10.42 -28.46
C LYS A 57 3.84 9.80 -27.60
N LEU A 58 4.57 10.63 -26.85
CA LEU A 58 5.60 10.18 -25.91
C LEU A 58 5.04 9.26 -24.80
N GLY A 59 3.77 9.43 -24.46
CA GLY A 59 3.07 8.62 -23.46
C GLY A 59 3.04 7.13 -23.81
N TYR A 60 3.11 6.76 -25.09
CA TYR A 60 3.20 5.35 -25.48
C TYR A 60 4.48 4.67 -24.99
N GLU A 61 5.58 5.41 -24.79
CA GLU A 61 6.79 4.87 -24.18
C GLU A 61 6.54 4.43 -22.73
N LYS A 62 5.66 5.14 -22.00
CA LYS A 62 5.27 4.76 -20.63
C LYS A 62 4.39 3.53 -20.63
N LEU A 63 3.49 3.38 -21.60
CA LEU A 63 2.69 2.17 -21.79
C LEU A 63 3.58 0.97 -22.08
N ARG A 64 4.52 1.09 -23.04
CA ARG A 64 5.50 0.04 -23.35
C ARG A 64 6.37 -0.31 -22.14
N PHE A 65 6.90 0.70 -21.45
CA PHE A 65 7.64 0.50 -20.20
C PHE A 65 6.81 -0.30 -19.19
N CYS A 66 5.56 0.10 -18.94
CA CYS A 66 4.71 -0.60 -17.99
C CYS A 66 4.44 -2.04 -18.43
N GLN A 67 4.15 -2.26 -19.72
CA GLN A 67 3.98 -3.60 -20.32
C GLN A 67 5.16 -4.52 -20.05
N GLU A 68 6.37 -4.02 -20.32
CA GLU A 68 7.61 -4.78 -20.16
C GLU A 68 7.77 -5.23 -18.71
N LYS A 69 7.40 -4.38 -17.73
CA LYS A 69 7.47 -4.74 -16.29
C LYS A 69 6.36 -5.70 -15.89
N VAL A 70 5.13 -5.45 -16.34
CA VAL A 70 3.96 -6.31 -16.10
C VAL A 70 4.23 -7.75 -16.56
N VAL A 71 4.71 -7.93 -17.79
CA VAL A 71 5.06 -9.26 -18.33
C VAL A 71 6.18 -9.92 -17.53
N ARG A 72 7.22 -9.15 -17.18
CA ARG A 72 8.35 -9.67 -16.41
C ARG A 72 7.94 -10.18 -15.03
N ASP A 73 6.96 -9.54 -14.41
CA ASP A 73 6.42 -9.92 -13.11
C ASP A 73 5.29 -10.96 -13.20
N GLY A 74 5.01 -11.50 -14.41
CA GLY A 74 3.99 -12.52 -14.64
C GLY A 74 2.55 -11.98 -14.56
N LEU A 75 2.37 -10.67 -14.65
CA LEU A 75 1.08 -10.01 -14.62
C LEU A 75 0.54 -9.83 -16.05
N THR A 76 -0.78 -9.69 -16.17
CA THR A 76 -1.46 -9.45 -17.47
C THR A 76 -2.02 -8.03 -17.56
N TYR A 77 -2.54 -7.53 -16.45
CA TYR A 77 -3.26 -6.26 -16.42
C TYR A 77 -2.46 -5.18 -15.71
N PHE A 78 -2.64 -3.94 -16.15
CA PHE A 78 -2.16 -2.78 -15.43
C PHE A 78 -3.08 -1.57 -15.56
N TRP A 79 -2.86 -0.58 -14.71
CA TRP A 79 -3.63 0.65 -14.68
C TRP A 79 -2.75 1.88 -14.84
N ILE A 80 -3.21 2.83 -15.64
CA ILE A 80 -2.62 4.16 -15.80
C ILE A 80 -3.76 5.18 -15.78
N ASP A 81 -3.66 6.20 -14.92
CA ASP A 81 -4.69 7.22 -14.71
C ASP A 81 -5.05 8.01 -15.98
N THR A 82 -4.09 8.20 -16.89
CA THR A 82 -4.31 8.98 -18.12
C THR A 82 -5.25 8.30 -19.10
N CYS A 83 -5.19 6.97 -19.24
CA CYS A 83 -5.93 6.23 -20.25
C CYS A 83 -6.90 5.16 -19.71
N CYS A 84 -6.86 4.83 -18.42
CA CYS A 84 -7.88 3.97 -17.81
C CYS A 84 -9.11 4.74 -17.31
N ILE A 85 -9.01 6.06 -17.14
CA ILE A 85 -10.11 6.92 -16.68
C ILE A 85 -10.65 7.73 -17.86
N ASN A 86 -11.96 7.68 -18.08
CA ASN A 86 -12.62 8.59 -19.01
C ASN A 86 -12.84 9.92 -18.31
N LYS A 87 -11.88 10.83 -18.46
CA LYS A 87 -11.92 12.16 -17.84
C LYS A 87 -13.03 13.05 -18.41
N SER A 88 -13.55 12.70 -19.60
CA SER A 88 -14.69 13.38 -20.24
C SER A 88 -16.03 13.01 -19.57
N SER A 89 -16.08 11.92 -18.78
CA SER A 89 -17.24 11.55 -17.97
C SER A 89 -17.07 12.04 -16.54
N SER A 90 -17.84 13.05 -16.14
CA SER A 90 -17.77 13.64 -14.79
C SER A 90 -18.06 12.62 -13.68
N SER A 91 -19.04 11.74 -13.89
CA SER A 91 -19.39 10.68 -12.93
C SER A 91 -18.28 9.66 -12.77
N GLU A 92 -17.63 9.26 -13.88
CA GLU A 92 -16.50 8.36 -13.82
C GLU A 92 -15.27 9.02 -13.21
N LEU A 93 -14.97 10.27 -13.57
CA LEU A 93 -13.86 11.02 -13.00
C LEU A 93 -14.01 11.13 -11.48
N GLN A 94 -15.19 11.52 -11.00
CA GLN A 94 -15.49 11.59 -9.57
C GLN A 94 -15.31 10.23 -8.88
N HIS A 95 -15.89 9.17 -9.45
CA HIS A 95 -15.74 7.81 -8.91
C HIS A 95 -14.27 7.38 -8.86
N SER A 96 -13.50 7.69 -9.91
CA SER A 96 -12.11 7.31 -10.05
C SER A 96 -11.24 8.04 -9.02
N LEU A 97 -11.37 9.36 -8.90
CA LEU A 97 -10.61 10.15 -7.92
C LEU A 97 -10.92 9.72 -6.48
N ALA A 98 -12.18 9.39 -6.18
CA ALA A 98 -12.56 8.84 -4.87
C ALA A 98 -12.03 7.42 -4.63
N SER A 99 -11.75 6.66 -5.68
CA SER A 99 -11.30 5.25 -5.60
C SER A 99 -9.80 5.06 -5.76
N MET A 100 -9.05 6.07 -6.24
CA MET A 100 -7.62 5.93 -6.56
C MET A 100 -6.79 5.38 -5.40
N PHE A 101 -6.98 5.88 -4.17
CA PHE A 101 -6.24 5.36 -3.01
C PHE A 101 -6.45 3.86 -2.84
N TYR A 102 -7.70 3.39 -2.99
CA TYR A 102 -8.03 1.96 -2.93
C TYR A 102 -7.39 1.19 -4.09
N TRP A 103 -7.39 1.73 -5.31
CA TRP A 103 -6.76 1.08 -6.46
C TRP A 103 -5.24 0.97 -6.33
N TYR A 104 -4.58 2.00 -5.79
CA TYR A 104 -3.16 1.94 -5.47
C TYR A 104 -2.88 0.92 -4.36
N GLN A 105 -3.69 0.92 -3.29
CA GLN A 105 -3.55 -0.01 -2.17
C GLN A 105 -3.67 -1.48 -2.58
N ASN A 106 -4.56 -1.81 -3.54
CA ASN A 106 -4.83 -3.18 -3.98
C ASN A 106 -4.02 -3.61 -5.21
N SER A 107 -3.15 -2.74 -5.75
CA SER A 107 -2.22 -3.13 -6.81
C SER A 107 -1.19 -4.14 -6.28
N ALA A 108 -0.84 -5.14 -7.09
CA ALA A 108 0.23 -6.09 -6.72
C ALA A 108 1.63 -5.47 -6.86
N ARG A 109 1.76 -4.54 -7.81
CA ARG A 109 2.99 -3.81 -8.11
C ARG A 109 2.64 -2.37 -8.47
N CYS A 110 3.30 -1.40 -7.83
CA CYS A 110 3.32 -0.02 -8.25
C CYS A 110 4.68 0.28 -8.90
N TYR A 111 4.67 0.56 -10.20
CA TYR A 111 5.86 1.00 -10.92
C TYR A 111 5.87 2.53 -10.94
N VAL A 112 6.92 3.12 -10.39
CA VAL A 112 7.13 4.58 -10.42
C VAL A 112 8.13 4.90 -11.53
N TYR A 113 7.65 5.55 -12.59
CA TYR A 113 8.50 5.99 -13.71
C TYR A 113 8.89 7.46 -13.56
N LEU A 114 10.18 7.70 -13.32
CA LEU A 114 10.75 9.03 -13.06
C LEU A 114 11.40 9.58 -14.33
N SER A 115 10.63 10.29 -15.15
CA SER A 115 11.12 10.86 -16.41
C SER A 115 12.18 11.96 -16.23
N ASP A 116 12.36 12.48 -15.01
CA ASP A 116 13.34 13.51 -14.66
C ASP A 116 14.54 12.99 -13.85
N VAL A 117 14.68 11.68 -13.72
CA VAL A 117 15.83 11.04 -13.08
C VAL A 117 16.62 10.26 -14.12
N SER A 118 17.89 10.60 -14.26
CA SER A 118 18.83 10.01 -15.21
C SER A 118 19.90 9.23 -14.44
N VAL A 119 20.22 8.00 -14.88
CA VAL A 119 21.38 7.27 -14.32
C VAL A 119 22.74 7.79 -14.80
N HIS A 120 22.72 8.73 -15.76
CA HIS A 120 23.91 9.30 -16.37
C HIS A 120 24.28 10.69 -15.82
N GLU A 121 23.42 11.35 -15.05
CA GLU A 121 23.73 12.64 -14.42
C GLU A 121 24.53 12.42 -13.13
N SER A 122 25.64 13.14 -12.94
CA SER A 122 26.56 12.98 -11.81
C SER A 122 26.87 14.29 -11.08
N THR A 123 26.96 14.21 -9.76
CA THR A 123 27.95 14.91 -8.94
C THR A 123 29.09 13.91 -8.63
N GLU A 124 30.34 14.37 -8.62
CA GLU A 124 31.51 13.49 -8.47
C GLU A 124 31.51 12.78 -7.10
N GLY A 125 31.76 11.45 -7.09
CA GLY A 125 32.21 10.74 -5.89
C GLY A 125 31.25 9.75 -5.20
N SER A 126 30.09 9.38 -5.77
CA SER A 126 29.27 8.28 -5.21
C SER A 126 28.96 7.18 -6.21
N ASP A 127 28.86 5.93 -5.71
CA ASP A 127 28.53 4.73 -6.49
C ASP A 127 27.09 4.73 -7.03
N GLU A 128 26.26 5.69 -6.65
CA GLU A 128 24.85 5.80 -7.06
C GLU A 128 24.53 7.20 -7.63
N LYS A 129 25.04 7.44 -8.84
CA LYS A 129 24.98 8.72 -9.58
C LYS A 129 23.58 9.36 -9.66
N TRP A 130 22.52 8.55 -9.68
CA TRP A 130 21.13 9.02 -9.83
C TRP A 130 20.48 9.56 -8.54
N LYS A 131 21.06 9.33 -7.35
CA LYS A 131 20.45 9.67 -6.06
C LYS A 131 20.09 11.16 -5.91
N ASP A 132 20.98 12.05 -6.36
CA ASP A 132 20.74 13.50 -6.30
C ASP A 132 19.60 13.95 -7.22
N ALA A 133 19.46 13.32 -8.39
CA ALA A 133 18.35 13.56 -9.28
C ALA A 133 17.04 13.03 -8.69
N PHE A 134 17.07 11.85 -8.06
CA PHE A 134 15.93 11.26 -7.37
C PHE A 134 15.40 12.15 -6.25
N LEU A 135 16.28 12.65 -5.37
CA LEU A 135 15.92 13.58 -4.29
C LEU A 135 15.26 14.87 -4.81
N ARG A 136 15.59 15.30 -6.04
CA ARG A 136 15.04 16.51 -6.64
C ARG A 136 13.83 16.25 -7.55
N SER A 137 13.47 14.98 -7.77
CA SER A 137 12.42 14.60 -8.70
C SER A 137 11.11 15.32 -8.40
N ARG A 138 10.47 15.81 -9.46
CA ARG A 138 9.14 16.43 -9.41
C ARG A 138 8.09 15.47 -8.88
N TRP A 139 8.32 14.16 -8.97
CA TRP A 139 7.39 13.16 -8.44
C TRP A 139 7.11 13.37 -6.96
N PHE A 140 8.13 13.70 -6.14
CA PHE A 140 7.94 13.98 -4.71
C PHE A 140 7.22 15.30 -4.41
N LYS A 141 7.08 16.17 -5.41
CA LYS A 141 6.46 17.50 -5.28
C LYS A 141 5.02 17.56 -5.76
N ARG A 142 4.46 16.50 -6.34
CA ARG A 142 3.05 16.47 -6.78
C ARG A 142 2.13 16.05 -5.64
N SER A 143 0.94 16.63 -5.54
CA SER A 143 -0.01 16.29 -4.47
C SER A 143 -0.50 14.84 -4.57
N TRP A 144 -0.92 14.40 -5.76
CA TRP A 144 -1.46 13.04 -5.98
C TRP A 144 -0.45 11.92 -5.69
N THR A 145 0.83 12.10 -5.99
CA THR A 145 1.86 11.07 -5.76
C THR A 145 2.05 10.73 -4.28
N LEU A 146 1.51 11.53 -3.35
CA LEU A 146 1.52 11.19 -1.93
C LEU A 146 0.72 9.91 -1.65
N GLN A 147 -0.51 9.80 -2.17
CA GLN A 147 -1.28 8.56 -2.01
C GLN A 147 -0.67 7.41 -2.80
N GLU A 148 -0.02 7.69 -3.94
CA GLU A 148 0.67 6.69 -4.76
C GLU A 148 1.92 6.12 -4.07
N LEU A 149 2.51 6.88 -3.15
CA LEU A 149 3.60 6.44 -2.28
C LEU A 149 3.11 5.67 -1.04
N ILE A 150 2.04 6.16 -0.41
CA ILE A 150 1.57 5.66 0.89
C ILE A 150 0.69 4.42 0.73
N ALA A 151 -0.21 4.41 -0.26
CA ALA A 151 -1.24 3.38 -0.36
C ALA A 151 -0.69 1.99 -0.77
N PRO A 152 0.17 1.86 -1.81
CA PRO A 152 0.67 0.55 -2.22
C PRO A 152 1.67 -0.02 -1.22
N THR A 153 1.61 -1.33 -0.99
CA THR A 153 2.60 -2.05 -0.19
C THR A 153 3.91 -2.28 -0.97
N SER A 154 3.83 -2.43 -2.29
CA SER A 154 4.94 -2.81 -3.17
C SER A 154 5.18 -1.74 -4.25
N ILE A 155 6.30 -1.01 -4.15
CA ILE A 155 6.66 0.07 -5.08
C ILE A 155 8.09 -0.12 -5.60
N PHE A 156 8.29 0.06 -6.90
CA PHE A 156 9.57 -0.05 -7.60
C PHE A 156 9.83 1.22 -8.41
N PHE A 157 10.97 1.85 -8.20
CA PHE A 157 11.35 3.10 -8.86
C PHE A 157 12.24 2.84 -10.07
N PHE A 158 11.96 3.55 -11.17
CA PHE A 158 12.70 3.45 -12.41
C PHE A 158 13.07 4.82 -12.98
N SER A 159 14.27 4.92 -13.56
CA SER A 159 14.74 6.14 -14.24
C SER A 159 14.08 6.34 -15.61
N LYS A 160 14.38 7.48 -16.25
CA LYS A 160 13.99 7.75 -17.64
C LYS A 160 14.54 6.72 -18.64
N GLU A 161 15.67 6.09 -18.33
CA GLU A 161 16.25 4.99 -19.11
C GLU A 161 15.63 3.62 -18.78
N LYS A 162 14.50 3.58 -18.05
CA LYS A 162 13.82 2.36 -17.60
C LYS A 162 14.67 1.47 -16.67
N THR A 163 15.74 2.03 -16.12
CA THR A 163 16.67 1.33 -15.21
C THR A 163 16.08 1.28 -13.81
N PHE A 164 16.18 0.13 -13.16
CA PHE A 164 15.71 -0.05 -11.78
C PHE A 164 16.62 0.71 -10.81
N LEU A 165 16.02 1.56 -9.98
CA LEU A 165 16.73 2.38 -9.00
C LEU A 165 16.64 1.82 -7.59
N GLY A 166 15.59 1.06 -7.30
CA GLY A 166 15.34 0.47 -5.99
C GLY A 166 13.85 0.34 -5.71
N ASN A 167 13.51 -0.46 -4.71
CA ASN A 167 12.13 -0.56 -4.21
C ASN A 167 11.90 0.35 -2.99
N LYS A 168 10.64 0.51 -2.57
CA LYS A 168 10.28 1.34 -1.40
C LYS A 168 11.10 0.99 -0.16
N LYS A 169 11.34 -0.30 0.10
CA LYS A 169 12.09 -0.79 1.28
C LYS A 169 13.57 -0.38 1.22
N GLU A 170 14.20 -0.55 0.07
CA GLU A 170 15.60 -0.17 -0.15
C GLU A 170 15.81 1.35 -0.03
N LEU A 171 14.83 2.14 -0.50
CA LEU A 171 14.94 3.59 -0.57
C LEU A 171 14.24 4.32 0.60
N MET A 172 13.79 3.61 1.65
CA MET A 172 12.99 4.21 2.75
C MET A 172 13.66 5.43 3.38
N SER A 173 14.95 5.35 3.69
CA SER A 173 15.69 6.45 4.32
C SER A 173 15.75 7.67 3.42
N THR A 174 16.01 7.47 2.12
CA THR A 174 16.03 8.53 1.10
C THR A 174 14.65 9.15 0.90
N ILE A 175 13.60 8.32 0.81
CA ILE A 175 12.21 8.76 0.67
C ILE A 175 11.77 9.55 1.92
N SER A 176 12.12 9.07 3.12
CA SER A 176 11.80 9.74 4.38
C SER A 176 12.50 11.11 4.46
N ALA A 177 13.76 11.19 4.05
CA ALA A 177 14.51 12.45 4.03
C ALA A 177 13.88 13.51 3.10
N VAL A 178 13.47 13.12 1.87
CA VAL A 178 12.89 14.07 0.90
C VAL A 178 11.43 14.43 1.22
N THR A 179 10.63 13.48 1.72
CA THR A 179 9.20 13.69 1.95
C THR A 179 8.83 14.07 3.38
N ARG A 180 9.74 13.88 4.35
CA ARG A 180 9.51 13.96 5.80
C ARG A 180 8.46 12.97 6.33
N ILE A 181 8.07 11.99 5.52
CA ILE A 181 7.17 10.93 5.93
C ILE A 181 7.94 9.98 6.86
N PRO A 182 7.42 9.63 8.05
CA PRO A 182 8.08 8.70 8.96
C PRO A 182 8.32 7.34 8.33
N ILE A 183 9.47 6.71 8.61
CA ILE A 183 9.82 5.37 8.10
C ILE A 183 8.71 4.35 8.41
N ARG A 184 8.10 4.41 9.59
CA ARG A 184 6.96 3.55 9.98
C ARG A 184 5.79 3.60 8.99
N ALA A 185 5.47 4.77 8.41
CA ALA A 185 4.43 4.88 7.39
C ALA A 185 4.87 4.21 6.09
N LEU A 186 6.13 4.38 5.70
CA LEU A 186 6.71 3.77 4.49
C LEU A 186 6.80 2.24 4.59
N GLN A 187 6.98 1.70 5.80
CA GLN A 187 6.95 0.27 6.10
C GLN A 187 5.54 -0.35 6.00
N GLY A 188 4.50 0.46 5.85
CA GLY A 188 3.12 0.00 5.68
C GLY A 188 2.28 0.04 6.96
N LEU A 189 2.73 0.71 8.02
CA LEU A 189 1.86 1.02 9.15
C LEU A 189 0.68 1.84 8.64
N GLY A 190 -0.55 1.37 8.89
CA GLY A 190 -1.76 2.00 8.39
C GLY A 190 -1.84 3.50 8.73
N VAL A 191 -2.33 4.31 7.80
CA VAL A 191 -2.45 5.78 7.99
C VAL A 191 -3.29 6.17 9.21
N ILE A 192 -4.16 5.28 9.68
CA ILE A 192 -4.97 5.46 10.89
C ILE A 192 -4.13 5.61 12.17
N TYR A 193 -2.89 5.12 12.19
CA TYR A 193 -1.99 5.18 13.34
C TYR A 193 -1.24 6.51 13.44
N PHE A 194 -1.52 7.46 12.56
CA PHE A 194 -0.92 8.79 12.55
C PHE A 194 -1.98 9.85 12.86
N THR A 195 -1.58 10.84 13.65
CA THR A 195 -2.44 11.98 13.97
C THR A 195 -2.88 12.70 12.69
N VAL A 196 -3.93 13.51 12.81
CA VAL A 196 -4.37 14.33 11.67
C VAL A 196 -3.27 15.29 11.25
N ASP A 197 -2.58 15.91 12.21
CA ASP A 197 -1.51 16.88 11.92
C ASP A 197 -0.30 16.22 11.28
N GLU A 198 0.12 15.02 11.74
CA GLU A 198 1.17 14.26 11.06
C GLU A 198 0.79 13.97 9.60
N ARG A 199 -0.42 13.47 9.34
CA ARG A 199 -0.86 13.16 7.96
C ARG A 199 -0.96 14.41 7.09
N LEU A 200 -1.45 15.52 7.64
CA LEU A 200 -1.47 16.81 6.94
C LEU A 200 -0.05 17.31 6.67
N SER A 201 0.91 17.03 7.55
CA SER A 201 2.31 17.43 7.33
C SER A 201 2.95 16.74 6.12
N TRP A 202 2.50 15.53 5.75
CA TRP A 202 3.03 14.78 4.60
C TRP A 202 2.73 15.43 3.25
N SER A 203 1.75 16.34 3.21
CA SER A 203 1.43 17.12 2.01
C SER A 203 2.24 18.41 1.90
N GLN A 204 3.06 18.76 2.88
CA GLN A 204 3.89 19.97 2.84
C GLN A 204 4.93 19.88 1.72
N GLY A 205 5.14 20.99 1.02
CA GLY A 205 6.07 21.05 -0.12
C GLY A 205 5.55 20.41 -1.40
N ARG A 206 4.31 19.89 -1.39
CA ARG A 206 3.63 19.37 -2.59
C ARG A 206 2.70 20.42 -3.20
N SER A 207 2.61 20.39 -4.53
CA SER A 207 1.82 21.30 -5.35
C SER A 207 0.88 20.51 -6.26
N ALA A 208 -0.29 21.10 -6.51
CA ALA A 208 -1.25 20.60 -7.47
C ALA A 208 -1.31 21.54 -8.68
N THR A 209 -1.66 21.00 -9.86
CA THR A 209 -1.93 21.83 -11.04
C THR A 209 -3.34 22.44 -10.94
N ILE A 210 -4.30 21.65 -10.48
CA ILE A 210 -5.66 22.08 -10.16
C ILE A 210 -5.71 22.32 -8.65
N PRO A 211 -6.09 23.51 -8.16
CA PRO A 211 -5.92 23.86 -6.75
C PRO A 211 -6.72 22.97 -5.79
N GLU A 212 -7.91 22.50 -6.21
CA GLU A 212 -8.76 21.63 -5.41
C GLU A 212 -8.12 20.25 -5.15
N ASP A 213 -7.23 19.80 -6.05
CA ASP A 213 -6.49 18.54 -5.89
C ASP A 213 -5.51 18.57 -4.70
N ALA A 214 -5.16 19.76 -4.18
CA ALA A 214 -4.45 19.86 -2.91
C ALA A 214 -5.23 19.24 -1.74
N ALA A 215 -6.57 19.23 -1.83
CA ALA A 215 -7.45 18.56 -0.89
C ALA A 215 -7.86 17.15 -1.37
N TYR A 216 -8.21 17.00 -2.65
CA TYR A 216 -8.72 15.72 -3.16
C TYR A 216 -7.68 14.59 -3.08
N SER A 217 -6.40 14.89 -3.30
CA SER A 217 -5.31 13.91 -3.12
C SER A 217 -5.13 13.37 -1.70
N LEU A 218 -5.78 13.98 -0.69
CA LEU A 218 -5.72 13.57 0.70
C LEU A 218 -6.94 12.74 1.15
N MET A 219 -8.00 12.67 0.35
CA MET A 219 -9.24 11.98 0.70
C MET A 219 -9.00 10.54 1.18
N GLY A 220 -8.20 9.78 0.43
CA GLY A 220 -7.89 8.38 0.78
C GLY A 220 -7.06 8.23 2.05
N ILE A 221 -6.13 9.16 2.32
CA ILE A 221 -5.28 9.17 3.52
C ILE A 221 -6.10 9.43 4.79
N PHE A 222 -7.17 10.21 4.68
CA PHE A 222 -8.12 10.46 5.77
C PHE A 222 -9.34 9.53 5.75
N GLY A 223 -9.53 8.80 4.65
CA GLY A 223 -10.71 7.99 4.38
C GLY A 223 -12.01 8.81 4.38
N VAL A 224 -11.96 10.05 3.90
CA VAL A 224 -13.13 10.94 3.80
C VAL A 224 -13.58 11.02 2.34
N GLN A 225 -14.85 11.35 2.12
CA GLN A 225 -15.38 11.62 0.78
C GLN A 225 -15.68 13.10 0.66
N LEU A 226 -15.22 13.72 -0.43
CA LEU A 226 -15.50 15.11 -0.76
C LEU A 226 -16.26 15.17 -2.10
N PRO A 227 -17.22 16.09 -2.26
CA PRO A 227 -17.73 16.44 -3.58
C PRO A 227 -16.58 16.95 -4.47
N ILE A 228 -16.37 16.30 -5.61
CA ILE A 228 -15.37 16.72 -6.59
C ILE A 228 -15.98 17.81 -7.45
N LEU A 229 -15.52 19.05 -7.26
CA LEU A 229 -16.02 20.25 -7.89
C LEU A 229 -14.81 21.07 -8.34
N TYR A 230 -14.58 21.09 -9.64
CA TYR A 230 -13.58 21.96 -10.25
C TYR A 230 -14.27 23.24 -10.73
N ALA A 231 -13.68 24.39 -10.39
CA ALA A 231 -14.21 25.69 -10.74
C ALA A 231 -13.11 26.59 -11.31
N ASP A 232 -13.51 27.60 -12.09
CA ASP A 232 -12.62 28.68 -12.51
C ASP A 232 -12.47 29.71 -11.38
N GLY A 233 -11.39 30.50 -11.43
CA GLY A 233 -11.13 31.59 -10.47
C GLY A 233 -9.75 31.49 -9.80
N ASP A 234 -9.55 32.31 -8.77
CA ASP A 234 -8.28 32.43 -8.07
C ASP A 234 -7.80 31.08 -7.52
N TYR A 235 -6.50 30.80 -7.72
CA TYR A 235 -5.94 29.51 -7.37
C TYR A 235 -5.89 29.30 -5.85
N ASP A 236 -5.42 30.31 -5.11
CA ASP A 236 -5.23 30.19 -3.67
C ASP A 236 -6.57 30.18 -2.92
N GLU A 237 -7.55 30.97 -3.37
CA GLU A 237 -8.89 30.95 -2.83
C GLU A 237 -9.55 29.57 -2.97
N ARG A 238 -9.56 29.00 -4.18
CA ARG A 238 -10.15 27.67 -4.44
C ARG A 238 -9.43 26.56 -3.68
N LYS A 239 -8.09 26.61 -3.63
CA LYS A 239 -7.27 25.70 -2.83
C LYS A 239 -7.66 25.77 -1.35
N ASN A 240 -7.79 26.98 -0.80
CA ASN A 240 -8.13 27.18 0.60
C ASN A 240 -9.55 26.72 0.91
N ILE A 241 -10.52 26.94 0.02
CA ILE A 241 -11.89 26.43 0.13
C ILE A 241 -11.86 24.89 0.16
N ALA A 242 -11.18 24.24 -0.79
CA ALA A 242 -11.11 22.78 -0.85
C ALA A 242 -10.45 22.19 0.41
N LEU A 243 -9.35 22.80 0.90
CA LEU A 243 -8.68 22.37 2.14
C LEU A 243 -9.55 22.61 3.37
N LYS A 244 -10.35 23.69 3.41
CA LYS A 244 -11.32 23.93 4.49
C LYS A 244 -12.41 22.86 4.50
N THR A 245 -12.93 22.49 3.33
CA THR A 245 -13.92 21.40 3.18
C THR A 245 -13.33 20.06 3.62
N LEU A 246 -12.09 19.75 3.24
CA LEU A 246 -11.38 18.57 3.73
C LEU A 246 -11.28 18.55 5.26
N LYS A 247 -10.82 19.65 5.87
CA LYS A 247 -10.70 19.75 7.33
C LYS A 247 -12.06 19.58 8.03
N LYS A 248 -13.13 20.14 7.46
CA LYS A 248 -14.50 19.95 7.96
C LYS A 248 -14.91 18.48 7.89
N ALA A 249 -14.72 17.81 6.76
CA ALA A 249 -15.04 16.38 6.61
C ALA A 249 -14.22 15.49 7.58
N ILE A 250 -12.94 15.83 7.81
CA ILE A 250 -12.10 15.15 8.81
C ILE A 250 -12.68 15.34 10.22
N ALA A 251 -13.11 16.55 10.57
CA ALA A 251 -13.70 16.84 11.87
C ALA A 251 -15.05 16.13 12.07
N GLU A 252 -15.93 16.15 11.07
CA GLU A 252 -17.23 15.48 11.09
C GLU A 252 -17.07 13.96 11.26
N LYS A 253 -16.13 13.36 10.54
CA LYS A 253 -15.80 11.94 10.70
C LYS A 253 -15.30 11.60 12.12
N LYS A 254 -14.70 12.56 12.83
CA LYS A 254 -14.32 12.41 14.25
C LYS A 254 -15.48 12.67 15.22
N VAL A 255 -16.53 13.39 14.83
CA VAL A 255 -17.73 13.59 15.67
C VAL A 255 -18.52 12.28 15.82
N ASP A 256 -18.37 11.35 14.87
CA ASP A 256 -18.83 9.95 14.97
C ASP A 256 -17.95 9.06 15.89
N ASP A 257 -16.82 9.52 16.45
CA ASP A 257 -16.01 8.78 17.44
C ASP A 257 -16.68 8.72 18.84
N LYS A 258 -18.03 8.82 18.91
CA LYS A 258 -18.80 8.42 20.09
C LYS A 258 -19.03 6.90 20.16
N GLU A 259 -18.33 6.10 19.36
CA GLU A 259 -18.15 4.67 19.62
C GLU A 259 -16.77 4.39 20.23
N PRO A 260 -16.64 3.61 21.33
CA PRO A 260 -15.45 3.54 22.18
C PRO A 260 -14.24 2.78 21.60
N HIS A 261 -14.14 2.61 20.28
CA HIS A 261 -13.17 1.69 19.69
C HIS A 261 -12.30 2.33 18.60
N ARG A 262 -11.45 3.26 19.02
CA ARG A 262 -10.18 3.57 18.33
C ARG A 262 -9.05 3.71 19.34
N VAL A 263 -8.84 2.64 20.09
CA VAL A 263 -7.57 2.42 20.76
C VAL A 263 -6.50 2.32 19.66
N ILE A 264 -5.59 3.30 19.59
CA ILE A 264 -4.38 3.22 18.74
C ILE A 264 -3.62 1.98 19.24
N ARG A 265 -3.04 1.13 18.37
CA ARG A 265 -2.35 -0.10 18.81
C ARG A 265 -0.95 -0.29 18.19
N ILE A 266 0.01 -0.87 18.91
CA ILE A 266 1.31 -1.39 18.43
C ILE A 266 1.27 -2.92 18.54
N GLY A 267 1.20 -3.62 17.40
CA GLY A 267 0.62 -4.97 17.42
C GLY A 267 -0.75 -4.95 18.11
N GLY A 268 -1.23 -6.04 18.70
CA GLY A 268 -2.52 -6.01 19.42
C GLY A 268 -2.60 -5.03 20.62
N ALA A 269 -1.49 -4.42 21.05
CA ALA A 269 -1.36 -3.64 22.29
C ALA A 269 -1.79 -2.17 22.16
N SER A 270 -2.56 -1.63 23.11
CA SER A 270 -3.01 -0.23 23.16
C SER A 270 -1.87 0.80 23.32
N TRP A 271 -1.64 1.62 22.30
CA TRP A 271 -0.75 2.78 22.31
C TRP A 271 -1.14 3.83 23.35
N GLY A 272 -2.45 4.06 23.55
CA GLY A 272 -2.93 5.03 24.53
C GLY A 272 -2.51 4.65 25.95
N ASP A 273 -2.47 3.35 26.25
CA ASP A 273 -2.02 2.83 27.53
C ASP A 273 -0.49 2.78 27.60
N LEU A 274 0.18 2.37 26.52
CA LEU A 274 1.65 2.38 26.43
C LEU A 274 2.27 3.77 26.67
N MET A 275 1.62 4.83 26.19
CA MET A 275 2.09 6.21 26.40
C MET A 275 1.84 6.75 27.81
N ARG A 276 1.03 6.06 28.63
CA ARG A 276 0.77 6.42 30.04
C ARG A 276 1.72 5.73 31.01
N LEU A 277 2.48 4.74 30.55
CA LEU A 277 3.45 4.02 31.36
C LEU A 277 4.56 4.97 31.83
N SER A 278 4.93 4.85 33.11
CA SER A 278 6.09 5.55 33.65
C SER A 278 7.39 4.92 33.14
N GLU A 279 8.52 5.60 33.33
CA GLU A 279 9.82 5.08 32.92
C GLU A 279 10.20 3.79 33.66
N ASN A 280 9.73 3.61 34.90
CA ASN A 280 9.88 2.37 35.64
C ASN A 280 9.00 1.25 35.06
N ASP A 281 7.73 1.53 34.76
CA ASP A 281 6.82 0.55 34.14
C ASP A 281 7.35 0.11 32.76
N LEU A 282 7.98 1.02 32.02
CA LEU A 282 8.60 0.72 30.72
C LEU A 282 9.83 -0.20 30.85
N GLN A 283 10.62 -0.09 31.93
CA GLN A 283 11.74 -0.99 32.19
C GLN A 283 11.27 -2.39 32.62
N GLU A 284 10.19 -2.46 33.40
CA GLU A 284 9.55 -3.73 33.75
C GLU A 284 8.92 -4.40 32.53
N LEU A 285 8.25 -3.63 31.66
CA LEU A 285 7.72 -4.11 30.40
C LEU A 285 8.82 -4.63 29.47
N ASP A 286 9.97 -3.95 29.38
CA ASP A 286 11.11 -4.44 28.59
C ASP A 286 11.62 -5.79 29.10
N SER A 287 11.67 -5.98 30.42
CA SER A 287 12.09 -7.24 31.05
C SER A 287 11.09 -8.37 30.76
N ASP A 288 9.79 -8.10 30.91
CA ASP A 288 8.74 -9.08 30.62
C ASP A 288 8.69 -9.45 29.13
N LEU A 289 8.93 -8.50 28.22
CA LEU A 289 9.00 -8.76 26.78
C LEU A 289 10.20 -9.66 26.42
N GLN A 290 11.34 -9.49 27.09
CA GLN A 290 12.51 -10.38 26.93
C GLN A 290 12.22 -11.79 27.45
N GLU A 291 11.52 -11.93 28.57
CA GLU A 291 11.09 -13.24 29.08
C GLU A 291 10.09 -13.91 28.12
N TYR A 292 9.13 -13.14 27.58
CA TYR A 292 8.20 -13.64 26.58
C TYR A 292 8.92 -14.10 25.30
N GLN A 293 9.89 -13.31 24.83
CA GLN A 293 10.72 -13.66 23.68
C GLN A 293 11.46 -14.98 23.92
N LYS A 294 12.11 -15.14 25.09
CA LYS A 294 12.81 -16.38 25.46
C LYS A 294 11.85 -17.57 25.50
N TRP A 295 10.68 -17.40 26.11
CA TRP A 295 9.67 -18.45 26.13
C TRP A 295 9.21 -18.84 24.72
N LEU A 296 8.95 -17.85 23.85
CA LEU A 296 8.47 -18.08 22.49
C LEU A 296 9.51 -18.79 21.61
N LEU A 297 10.79 -18.47 21.77
CA LEU A 297 11.88 -18.97 20.93
C LEU A 297 12.53 -20.25 21.45
N GLU A 298 12.53 -20.48 22.76
CA GLU A 298 13.26 -21.59 23.38
C GLU A 298 12.32 -22.61 24.04
N GLU A 299 11.37 -22.14 24.85
CA GLU A 299 10.53 -23.05 25.65
C GLU A 299 9.37 -23.61 24.83
N LEU A 300 8.73 -22.80 24.00
CA LEU A 300 7.62 -23.21 23.14
C LEU A 300 8.06 -24.29 22.12
N PRO A 301 9.20 -24.18 21.41
CA PRO A 301 9.68 -25.25 20.54
C PRO A 301 10.08 -26.53 21.28
N ASN A 302 10.58 -26.41 22.52
CA ASN A 302 10.92 -27.57 23.35
C ASN A 302 9.68 -28.35 23.82
N GLN A 303 8.53 -27.68 23.97
CA GLN A 303 7.24 -28.33 24.21
C GLN A 303 6.72 -29.05 22.95
N ILE A 304 6.95 -28.48 21.76
CA ILE A 304 6.62 -29.08 20.45
C ILE A 304 7.36 -30.39 20.22
N ASN A 305 8.68 -30.42 20.50
CA ASN A 305 9.53 -31.57 20.22
C ASN A 305 9.23 -32.81 21.08
N LYS A 306 8.50 -32.68 22.20
CA LYS A 306 8.22 -33.80 23.13
C LYS A 306 6.96 -34.61 22.78
N LEU A 307 6.06 -34.12 21.92
CA LEU A 307 4.69 -34.65 21.79
C LEU A 307 4.33 -35.33 20.46
N ALA A 308 5.28 -35.48 19.53
CA ALA A 308 5.22 -36.33 18.32
C ALA A 308 3.95 -36.27 17.42
N VAL A 309 3.08 -35.26 17.54
CA VAL A 309 1.92 -35.05 16.64
C VAL A 309 1.72 -33.54 16.40
N TRP A 310 1.94 -33.08 15.16
CA TRP A 310 2.11 -31.65 14.85
C TRP A 310 0.80 -30.85 14.63
N THR A 311 -0.33 -31.49 14.27
CA THR A 311 -1.47 -30.77 13.67
C THR A 311 -2.48 -30.19 14.68
N PRO A 312 -2.95 -30.92 15.71
CA PRO A 312 -3.81 -30.36 16.76
C PRO A 312 -3.04 -29.38 17.68
N LEU A 313 -1.75 -29.66 17.87
CA LEU A 313 -0.86 -28.95 18.79
C LEU A 313 -0.58 -27.50 18.36
N LEU A 314 -0.47 -27.23 17.06
CA LEU A 314 -0.24 -25.87 16.54
C LEU A 314 -1.37 -24.89 16.90
N GLY A 315 -2.60 -25.40 17.06
CA GLY A 315 -3.73 -24.60 17.52
C GLY A 315 -3.58 -24.18 18.97
N GLU A 316 -3.39 -25.16 19.85
CA GLU A 316 -3.21 -24.95 21.30
C GLU A 316 -2.00 -24.07 21.62
N LEU A 317 -0.89 -24.24 20.88
CA LEU A 317 0.33 -23.45 21.06
C LEU A 317 0.16 -21.99 20.64
N SER A 318 -0.58 -21.77 19.57
CA SER A 318 -0.87 -20.42 19.09
C SER A 318 -1.82 -19.68 20.03
N GLU A 319 -2.86 -20.38 20.52
CA GLU A 319 -3.75 -19.87 21.55
C GLU A 319 -2.97 -19.56 22.84
N ALA A 320 -2.05 -20.43 23.25
CA ALA A 320 -1.16 -20.20 24.39
C ALA A 320 -0.27 -18.96 24.20
N ALA A 321 0.25 -18.71 23.00
CA ALA A 321 1.03 -17.50 22.69
C ALA A 321 0.16 -16.24 22.80
N GLY A 322 -1.04 -16.24 22.22
CA GLY A 322 -2.00 -15.13 22.32
C GLY A 322 -2.42 -14.84 23.76
N VAL A 323 -2.77 -15.89 24.54
CA VAL A 323 -3.13 -15.80 25.96
C VAL A 323 -1.98 -15.23 26.78
N LYS A 324 -0.75 -15.69 26.54
CA LYS A 324 0.42 -15.23 27.29
C LYS A 324 0.80 -13.79 26.96
N MET A 325 0.69 -13.38 25.69
CA MET A 325 0.87 -11.96 25.30
C MET A 325 -0.21 -11.06 25.92
N LYS A 326 -1.46 -11.52 25.94
CA LYS A 326 -2.55 -10.81 26.61
C LYS A 326 -2.28 -10.60 28.09
N ALA A 327 -1.93 -11.67 28.81
CA ALA A 327 -1.63 -11.60 30.24
C ALA A 327 -0.43 -10.70 30.55
N LEU A 328 0.62 -10.73 29.72
CA LEU A 328 1.78 -9.85 29.83
C LEU A 328 1.36 -8.38 29.74
N LEU A 329 0.56 -8.02 28.74
CA LEU A 329 0.16 -6.61 28.53
C LEU A 329 -0.86 -6.15 29.58
N GLU A 330 -1.77 -7.01 30.01
CA GLU A 330 -2.72 -6.73 31.09
C GLU A 330 -2.02 -6.46 32.43
N LYS A 331 -0.89 -7.13 32.73
CA LYS A 331 -0.06 -6.85 33.91
C LYS A 331 0.38 -5.38 33.97
N HIS A 332 0.62 -4.76 32.82
CA HIS A 332 1.02 -3.36 32.68
C HIS A 332 -0.16 -2.40 32.45
N GLY A 333 -1.40 -2.89 32.59
CA GLY A 333 -2.60 -2.09 32.32
C GLY A 333 -2.78 -1.73 30.83
N VAL A 334 -2.11 -2.46 29.93
CA VAL A 334 -2.17 -2.25 28.47
C VAL A 334 -3.18 -3.20 27.86
N VAL A 335 -4.23 -2.66 27.25
CA VAL A 335 -5.26 -3.51 26.60
C VAL A 335 -4.69 -4.18 25.35
N TYR A 336 -4.75 -5.51 25.29
CA TYR A 336 -4.39 -6.32 24.12
C TYR A 336 -5.63 -6.84 23.39
N GLU A 337 -5.70 -6.61 22.08
CA GLU A 337 -6.71 -7.17 21.19
C GLU A 337 -6.04 -8.14 20.21
N ASP A 338 -6.54 -9.36 20.20
CA ASP A 338 -6.16 -10.34 19.20
C ASP A 338 -6.75 -9.95 17.83
N LEU A 339 -5.86 -9.51 16.93
CA LEU A 339 -6.21 -9.02 15.58
C LEU A 339 -6.56 -10.14 14.60
N SER A 340 -6.66 -11.39 15.07
CA SER A 340 -7.07 -12.55 14.26
C SER A 340 -8.41 -12.39 13.55
N HIS A 341 -9.26 -11.45 14.01
CA HIS A 341 -10.56 -11.12 13.41
C HIS A 341 -10.49 -10.18 12.19
N LEU A 342 -9.34 -9.55 11.88
CA LEU A 342 -9.14 -8.69 10.70
C LEU A 342 -8.99 -9.49 9.39
N GLN A 343 -9.56 -10.69 9.32
CA GLN A 343 -9.53 -11.53 8.13
C GLN A 343 -10.34 -10.92 6.97
N PRO A 344 -9.93 -11.11 5.70
CA PRO A 344 -10.84 -10.99 4.58
C PRO A 344 -11.98 -12.00 4.71
N LYS A 345 -13.23 -11.56 4.53
CA LYS A 345 -14.42 -12.42 4.42
C LYS A 345 -14.14 -13.59 3.46
N MET A 346 -14.44 -14.81 3.92
CA MET A 346 -14.32 -16.06 3.16
C MET A 346 -14.92 -15.95 1.76
N ARG A 347 -14.16 -16.38 0.74
CA ARG A 347 -14.71 -16.91 -0.51
C ARG A 347 -14.61 -18.45 -0.46
N PRO A 348 -15.60 -19.20 -0.95
CA PRO A 348 -15.53 -20.66 -1.02
C PRO A 348 -14.27 -21.10 -1.80
N TYR A 349 -13.45 -21.97 -1.22
CA TYR A 349 -12.17 -22.42 -1.81
C TYR A 349 -12.39 -23.32 -3.04
N GLU A 350 -13.58 -23.91 -3.15
CA GLU A 350 -13.96 -24.87 -4.18
C GLU A 350 -13.77 -24.31 -5.59
N GLN A 351 -14.09 -23.03 -5.80
CA GLN A 351 -13.98 -22.38 -7.10
C GLN A 351 -12.51 -22.11 -7.48
N ALA A 352 -11.70 -21.62 -6.53
CA ALA A 352 -10.28 -21.40 -6.78
C ALA A 352 -9.52 -22.73 -6.98
N TRP A 353 -9.88 -23.79 -6.25
CA TRP A 353 -9.27 -25.11 -6.43
C TRP A 353 -9.62 -25.75 -7.77
N ALA A 354 -10.88 -25.62 -8.22
CA ALA A 354 -11.29 -26.06 -9.55
C ALA A 354 -10.51 -25.32 -10.65
N CYS A 355 -10.35 -24.00 -10.53
CA CYS A 355 -9.57 -23.20 -11.48
C CYS A 355 -8.08 -23.51 -11.49
N PHE A 356 -7.46 -23.86 -10.35
CA PHE A 356 -6.06 -24.29 -10.32
C PHE A 356 -5.87 -25.67 -11.00
N SER A 357 -6.80 -26.59 -10.74
CA SER A 357 -6.72 -27.99 -11.14
C SER A 357 -7.11 -28.26 -12.59
N ASP A 358 -7.76 -27.30 -13.25
CA ASP A 358 -8.13 -27.43 -14.67
C ASP A 358 -6.92 -27.15 -15.58
N GLU A 359 -6.40 -28.20 -16.20
CA GLU A 359 -5.25 -28.13 -17.11
C GLU A 359 -5.54 -27.44 -18.44
N GLN A 360 -6.81 -27.21 -18.79
CA GLN A 360 -7.22 -26.48 -19.98
C GLN A 360 -7.16 -24.96 -19.79
N LEU A 361 -7.02 -24.48 -18.54
CA LEU A 361 -6.92 -23.05 -18.25
C LEU A 361 -5.50 -22.51 -18.45
N PRO A 362 -5.36 -21.22 -18.85
CA PRO A 362 -4.06 -20.56 -18.98
C PRO A 362 -3.22 -20.66 -17.70
N VAL A 363 -1.91 -20.84 -17.85
CA VAL A 363 -0.96 -21.00 -16.73
C VAL A 363 -1.09 -19.85 -15.72
N GLN A 364 -1.28 -18.62 -16.18
CA GLN A 364 -1.45 -17.43 -15.36
C GLN A 364 -2.72 -17.51 -14.49
N THR A 365 -3.83 -17.98 -15.05
CA THR A 365 -5.11 -18.18 -14.34
C THR A 365 -4.97 -19.27 -13.27
N ARG A 366 -4.26 -20.35 -13.58
CA ARG A 366 -3.99 -21.44 -12.63
C ARG A 366 -3.07 -20.99 -11.49
N VAL A 367 -2.03 -20.23 -11.79
CA VAL A 367 -1.11 -19.65 -10.77
C VAL A 367 -1.85 -18.64 -9.88
N GLN A 368 -2.74 -17.83 -10.44
CA GLN A 368 -3.58 -16.92 -9.69
C GLN A 368 -4.51 -17.67 -8.72
N ALA A 369 -5.18 -18.71 -9.22
CA ALA A 369 -6.04 -19.58 -8.42
C ALA A 369 -5.26 -20.36 -7.34
N LEU A 370 -3.98 -20.66 -7.57
CA LEU A 370 -3.06 -21.20 -6.57
C LEU A 370 -2.82 -20.17 -5.45
N VAL A 371 -2.49 -18.92 -5.77
CA VAL A 371 -2.25 -17.84 -4.78
C VAL A 371 -3.50 -17.56 -3.94
N GLU A 372 -4.69 -17.65 -4.54
CA GLU A 372 -5.98 -17.48 -3.88
C GLU A 372 -6.31 -18.63 -2.91
N ASN A 373 -5.68 -19.80 -3.07
CA ASN A 373 -5.81 -20.97 -2.19
C ASN A 373 -4.89 -20.93 -0.95
N ARG A 374 -4.32 -19.77 -0.59
CA ARG A 374 -3.34 -19.63 0.51
C ARG A 374 -3.76 -20.24 1.86
N TRP A 375 -5.06 -20.26 2.16
CA TRP A 375 -5.64 -20.87 3.36
C TRP A 375 -5.66 -22.41 3.33
N PHE A 376 -5.73 -23.01 2.14
CA PHE A 376 -5.62 -24.46 1.96
C PHE A 376 -4.18 -24.94 2.20
N PHE A 377 -3.16 -24.15 1.83
CA PHE A 377 -1.75 -24.48 2.11
C PHE A 377 -1.41 -24.46 3.60
N THR A 378 -2.12 -23.67 4.41
CA THR A 378 -2.02 -23.72 5.88
C THR A 378 -2.94 -24.79 6.51
N ARG A 379 -3.48 -25.71 5.70
CA ARG A 379 -4.38 -26.81 6.12
C ARG A 379 -5.54 -26.36 7.00
N LYS A 380 -6.18 -25.23 6.67
CA LYS A 380 -7.36 -24.70 7.41
C LYS A 380 -7.09 -24.27 8.85
N ASN A 381 -5.83 -24.04 9.23
CA ASN A 381 -5.48 -23.75 10.62
C ASN A 381 -5.52 -22.24 10.89
N GLU A 382 -6.69 -21.72 11.27
CA GLU A 382 -6.91 -20.31 11.63
C GLU A 382 -5.97 -19.85 12.75
N ASN A 383 -5.66 -20.76 13.68
CA ASN A 383 -4.81 -20.49 14.83
C ASN A 383 -3.37 -20.12 14.43
N VAL A 384 -2.82 -20.60 13.31
CA VAL A 384 -1.46 -20.22 12.88
C VAL A 384 -1.32 -18.70 12.69
N PHE A 385 -2.41 -18.02 12.30
CA PHE A 385 -2.42 -16.56 12.14
C PHE A 385 -2.37 -15.79 13.47
N THR A 386 -2.93 -16.35 14.55
CA THR A 386 -2.86 -15.76 15.91
C THR A 386 -1.42 -15.71 16.42
N CYS A 387 -0.65 -16.79 16.25
CA CYS A 387 0.78 -16.85 16.62
C CYS A 387 1.61 -15.87 15.80
N ILE A 388 1.34 -15.75 14.50
CA ILE A 388 2.02 -14.78 13.62
C ILE A 388 1.69 -13.34 14.07
N THR A 389 0.46 -13.08 14.48
CA THR A 389 0.01 -11.77 14.98
C THR A 389 0.67 -11.43 16.32
N ALA A 390 0.78 -12.39 17.24
CA ALA A 390 1.50 -12.23 18.51
C ALA A 390 3.01 -12.00 18.29
N ALA A 391 3.64 -12.77 17.39
CA ALA A 391 5.04 -12.59 17.02
C ALA A 391 5.30 -11.22 16.38
N ARG A 392 4.40 -10.78 15.50
CA ARG A 392 4.47 -9.44 14.90
C ARG A 392 4.28 -8.32 15.92
N THR A 393 3.37 -8.53 16.88
CA THR A 393 3.19 -7.59 18.00
C THR A 393 4.48 -7.45 18.82
N LEU A 394 5.13 -8.57 19.13
CA LEU A 394 6.42 -8.58 19.83
C LEU A 394 7.49 -7.81 19.03
N GLU A 395 7.62 -8.08 17.73
CA GLU A 395 8.56 -7.38 16.84
C GLU A 395 8.32 -5.86 16.84
N ASP A 396 7.06 -5.43 16.62
CA ASP A 396 6.70 -4.02 16.57
C ASP A 396 6.96 -3.30 17.91
N LEU A 397 6.71 -3.97 19.05
CA LEU A 397 7.00 -3.44 20.38
C LEU A 397 8.51 -3.32 20.65
N MET A 398 9.32 -4.31 20.26
CA MET A 398 10.77 -4.27 20.43
C MET A 398 11.44 -3.21 19.55
N ILE A 399 10.92 -2.99 18.33
CA ILE A 399 11.35 -1.89 17.45
C ILE A 399 10.97 -0.54 18.07
N TRP A 400 9.75 -0.39 18.57
CA TRP A 400 9.30 0.82 19.24
C TRP A 400 10.18 1.18 20.45
N ARG A 401 10.53 0.19 21.27
CA ARG A 401 11.41 0.35 22.43
C ARG A 401 12.89 0.51 22.08
N LYS A 402 13.28 0.39 20.79
CA LYS A 402 14.68 0.43 20.33
C LYS A 402 15.58 -0.65 20.96
N VAL A 403 14.99 -1.81 21.28
CA VAL A 403 15.68 -2.96 21.89
C VAL A 403 16.20 -3.92 20.81
N TRP A 404 15.60 -3.90 19.61
CA TRP A 404 16.04 -4.72 18.48
C TRP A 404 17.16 -4.03 17.67
N GLY A 405 18.26 -4.74 17.42
CA GLY A 405 19.38 -4.26 16.57
C GLY A 405 20.52 -3.53 17.29
N LYS A 406 20.68 -3.74 18.61
CA LYS A 406 21.92 -3.44 19.34
C LYS A 406 22.75 -4.69 19.58
#